data_AF-A0A3N1JVV4-F1
#
_entry.id   AF-A0A3N1JVV4-F1
#
_cell.length_a   1.000
_cell.length_b   1.000
_cell.length_c   1.000
_cell.angle_alpha   90.00
_cell.angle_beta   90.00
_cell.angle_gamma   90.00
#
_symmetry.space_group_name_H-M   'P 1'
#
loop_
_entity.id
_entity.type
_entity.pdbx_description
1 polymer ?
#
loop_
_entity_poly.entity_id
_entity_poly.type
_entity_poly.pdbx_seq_one_letter_code
_entity_poly.pdbx_strand_id
1 'polypeptide(L)'
;MARSPRERHEPIDLRSAGVVLAGTQELLPVLRSAAVRAGVDAARMRVVGVDDPPDPDETGTAELAVIAIRRPGDDPAFHRAQEAAERIAPLLAPHAVRVVVTVSRVTRLAPKLERTLTSEVLHQLGAAAAPFGLERPFRNLRMRLGLAGLRAAGVRVFRITA
;
A
#
# COMPACT_ATOMS: atom_id res chain seq x y z
N MET A 1 -21.16 21.21 -15.52
CA MET A 1 -20.79 19.77 -15.58
C MET A 1 -19.90 19.45 -14.39
N ALA A 2 -20.44 18.83 -13.34
CA ALA A 2 -19.73 18.60 -12.09
C ALA A 2 -18.95 17.27 -12.13
N ARG A 3 -17.62 17.35 -12.21
CA ARG A 3 -16.72 16.20 -11.94
C ARG A 3 -16.20 16.33 -10.51
N SER A 4 -16.69 15.48 -9.58
CA SER A 4 -16.16 15.15 -8.23
C SER A 4 -17.17 14.22 -7.49
N PRO A 5 -16.79 13.21 -6.67
CA PRO A 5 -15.55 13.07 -5.90
C PRO A 5 -14.86 11.69 -6.01
N ARG A 6 -13.57 11.68 -6.37
CA ARG A 6 -12.61 10.55 -6.37
C ARG A 6 -12.96 9.40 -7.33
N GLU A 7 -12.03 9.09 -8.24
CA GLU A 7 -12.06 7.90 -9.11
C GLU A 7 -12.43 6.65 -8.29
N ARG A 8 -13.66 6.18 -8.48
CA ARG A 8 -14.19 5.00 -7.79
C ARG A 8 -13.67 3.79 -8.54
N HIS A 9 -12.66 3.15 -7.95
CA HIS A 9 -12.18 1.86 -8.42
C HIS A 9 -13.22 0.80 -8.07
N GLU A 10 -13.41 -0.18 -8.96
CA GLU A 10 -14.26 -1.32 -8.70
C GLU A 10 -13.73 -2.09 -7.46
N PRO A 11 -14.59 -2.68 -6.64
CA PRO A 11 -14.17 -3.35 -5.42
C PRO A 11 -13.28 -4.55 -5.73
N ILE A 12 -12.10 -4.59 -5.12
CA ILE A 12 -11.13 -5.65 -5.39
C ILE A 12 -11.42 -6.86 -4.49
N ASP A 13 -11.73 -8.01 -5.08
CA ASP A 13 -11.76 -9.27 -4.34
C ASP A 13 -10.34 -9.73 -4.03
N LEU A 14 -9.87 -9.48 -2.80
CA LEU A 14 -8.50 -9.80 -2.38
C LEU A 14 -8.14 -11.29 -2.50
N ARG A 15 -9.13 -12.20 -2.50
CA ARG A 15 -8.87 -13.64 -2.63
C ARG A 15 -8.52 -14.04 -4.05
N SER A 16 -9.01 -13.29 -5.03
CA SER A 16 -8.82 -13.60 -6.44
C SER A 16 -7.92 -12.59 -7.17
N ALA A 17 -7.76 -11.39 -6.65
CA ALA A 17 -6.94 -10.35 -7.24
C ALA A 17 -5.44 -10.66 -7.22
N GLY A 18 -4.76 -10.29 -8.31
CA GLY A 18 -3.29 -10.21 -8.32
C GLY A 18 -2.82 -9.04 -7.45
N VAL A 19 -1.86 -9.28 -6.55
CA VAL A 19 -1.35 -8.26 -5.62
C VAL A 19 0.16 -8.13 -5.75
N VAL A 20 0.66 -6.89 -5.92
CA VAL A 20 2.09 -6.58 -5.86
C VAL A 20 2.41 -5.89 -4.54
N LEU A 21 3.33 -6.46 -3.77
CA LEU A 21 3.94 -5.84 -2.61
C LEU A 21 5.33 -5.33 -3.00
N ALA A 22 5.48 -4.01 -3.11
CA ALA A 22 6.76 -3.39 -3.37
C ALA A 22 7.30 -2.78 -2.08
N GLY A 23 8.57 -2.96 -1.74
CA GLY A 23 9.13 -2.22 -0.62
C GLY A 23 10.61 -2.42 -0.38
N THR A 24 11.14 -1.69 0.60
CA THR A 24 12.50 -1.97 1.11
C THR A 24 12.49 -3.28 1.90
N GLN A 25 13.62 -3.99 1.92
CA GLN A 25 13.73 -5.34 2.49
C GLN A 25 13.17 -5.48 3.92
N GLU A 26 13.32 -4.46 4.75
CA GLU A 26 12.80 -4.46 6.13
C GLU A 26 11.27 -4.24 6.24
N LEU A 27 10.64 -3.63 5.23
CA LEU A 27 9.21 -3.33 5.20
C LEU A 27 8.40 -4.46 4.56
N LEU A 28 9.01 -5.25 3.68
CA LEU A 28 8.38 -6.36 2.99
C LEU A 28 7.74 -7.40 3.93
N PRO A 29 8.38 -7.82 5.05
CA PRO A 29 7.76 -8.74 6.00
C PRO A 29 6.47 -8.19 6.62
N VAL A 30 6.44 -6.89 6.92
CA VAL A 30 5.27 -6.19 7.48
C VAL A 30 4.14 -6.17 6.45
N LEU A 31 4.45 -5.82 5.20
CA LEU A 31 3.48 -5.83 4.10
C LEU A 31 2.91 -7.22 3.85
N ARG A 32 3.77 -8.23 3.79
CA ARG A 32 3.36 -9.63 3.56
C ARG A 32 2.43 -10.13 4.67
N SER A 33 2.77 -9.86 5.92
CA SER A 33 1.93 -10.20 7.07
C SER A 33 0.57 -9.51 7.02
N ALA A 34 0.53 -8.23 6.63
CA ALA A 34 -0.70 -7.49 6.45
C ALA A 34 -1.55 -8.06 5.31
N ALA A 35 -0.96 -8.34 4.15
CA ALA A 35 -1.67 -8.87 2.98
C ALA A 35 -2.30 -10.24 3.27
N VAL A 36 -1.54 -11.17 3.85
CA VAL A 36 -2.04 -12.50 4.24
C VAL A 36 -3.20 -12.37 5.23
N ARG A 37 -3.09 -11.49 6.23
CA ARG A 37 -4.17 -11.22 7.19
C ARG A 37 -5.40 -10.56 6.57
N ALA A 38 -5.24 -9.84 5.46
CA ALA A 38 -6.34 -9.28 4.69
C ALA A 38 -7.08 -10.34 3.86
N GLY A 39 -6.54 -11.57 3.76
CA GLY A 39 -7.08 -12.64 2.94
C GLY A 39 -6.56 -12.64 1.51
N VAL A 40 -5.44 -11.96 1.24
CA VAL A 40 -4.75 -12.06 -0.06
C VAL A 40 -4.20 -13.48 -0.26
N ASP A 41 -4.49 -14.07 -1.41
CA ASP A 41 -3.92 -15.36 -1.80
C ASP A 41 -2.40 -15.24 -2.00
N ALA A 42 -1.63 -16.02 -1.23
CA ALA A 42 -0.19 -16.01 -1.30
C ALA A 42 0.36 -16.47 -2.67
N ALA A 43 -0.39 -17.28 -3.41
CA ALA A 43 -0.02 -17.71 -4.77
C ALA A 43 -0.21 -16.61 -5.82
N ARG A 44 -1.06 -15.60 -5.54
CA ARG A 44 -1.34 -14.44 -6.40
C ARG A 44 -0.63 -13.18 -5.93
N MET A 45 0.14 -13.29 -4.86
CA MET A 45 0.91 -12.22 -4.27
C MET A 45 2.34 -12.26 -4.79
N ARG A 46 2.75 -11.15 -5.39
CA ARG A 46 4.11 -10.93 -5.87
C ARG A 46 4.83 -9.95 -4.96
N VAL A 47 6.09 -10.23 -4.65
CA VAL A 47 6.91 -9.38 -3.79
C VAL A 47 8.07 -8.82 -4.61
N VAL A 48 8.25 -7.50 -4.59
CA VAL A 48 9.26 -6.78 -5.36
C VAL A 48 10.08 -5.90 -4.41
N GLY A 49 11.40 -6.01 -4.46
CA GLY A 49 12.29 -5.08 -3.78
C GLY A 49 12.31 -3.74 -4.51
N VAL A 50 12.20 -2.61 -3.83
CA VAL A 50 12.28 -1.30 -4.51
C VAL A 50 13.66 -1.06 -5.12
N ASP A 51 14.68 -1.71 -4.57
CA ASP A 51 16.07 -1.70 -5.07
C ASP A 51 16.34 -2.78 -6.13
N ASP A 52 15.40 -3.72 -6.33
CA ASP A 52 15.47 -4.82 -7.31
C ASP A 52 14.32 -4.67 -8.31
N PRO A 53 14.53 -3.90 -9.40
CA PRO A 53 13.47 -3.68 -10.39
C PRO A 53 13.01 -5.02 -11.00
N PRO A 54 11.70 -5.15 -11.33
CA PRO A 54 11.23 -6.31 -12.06
C PRO A 54 11.91 -6.39 -13.44
N ASP A 55 11.97 -7.60 -13.99
CA ASP A 55 12.49 -7.81 -15.34
C ASP A 55 11.67 -6.95 -16.34
N PRO A 56 12.33 -6.17 -17.23
CA PRO A 56 11.63 -5.28 -18.15
C PRO A 56 10.67 -5.99 -19.12
N ASP A 57 10.89 -7.27 -19.41
CA ASP A 57 9.99 -8.06 -20.27
C ASP A 57 8.81 -8.66 -19.48
N GLU A 58 8.81 -8.50 -18.16
CA GLU A 58 7.82 -9.08 -17.29
C GLU A 58 6.61 -8.17 -17.15
N THR A 59 5.46 -8.70 -17.55
CA THR A 59 4.17 -8.01 -17.48
C THR A 59 3.22 -8.74 -16.54
N GLY A 60 2.30 -7.98 -15.94
CA GLY A 60 1.33 -8.51 -15.00
C GLY A 60 0.02 -7.76 -15.02
N THR A 61 -1.01 -8.38 -14.46
CA THR A 61 -2.36 -7.81 -14.37
C THR A 61 -2.79 -7.62 -12.92
N ALA A 62 -1.86 -7.25 -12.04
CA ALA A 62 -2.19 -7.08 -10.63
C ALA A 62 -3.13 -5.87 -10.43
N GLU A 63 -4.23 -6.10 -9.73
CA GLU A 63 -5.28 -5.10 -9.49
C GLU A 63 -4.96 -4.22 -8.28
N LEU A 64 -3.98 -4.62 -7.47
CA LEU A 64 -3.61 -3.93 -6.23
C LEU A 64 -2.09 -3.91 -6.06
N ALA A 65 -1.56 -2.73 -5.74
CA ALA A 65 -0.18 -2.54 -5.32
C ALA A 65 -0.12 -1.95 -3.91
N VAL A 66 0.71 -2.53 -3.04
CA VAL A 66 1.10 -1.92 -1.77
C VAL A 66 2.60 -1.62 -1.81
N ILE A 67 2.94 -0.34 -1.79
CA ILE A 67 4.31 0.17 -1.96
C ILE A 67 4.77 0.74 -0.61
N ALA A 68 5.77 0.15 0.03
CA ALA A 68 6.34 0.64 1.29
C ALA A 68 7.81 1.05 1.12
N ILE A 69 8.06 2.36 1.14
CA ILE A 69 9.40 2.92 0.93
C ILE A 69 9.92 3.64 2.16
N ARG A 70 11.23 3.54 2.36
CA ARG A 70 11.96 4.45 3.25
C ARG A 70 12.17 5.79 2.55
N ARG A 71 11.95 6.89 3.26
CA ARG A 71 12.30 8.24 2.79
C ARG A 71 13.71 8.60 3.27
N PRO A 72 14.70 8.76 2.36
CA PRO A 72 15.99 9.32 2.72
C PRO A 72 15.86 10.83 2.86
N GLY A 73 15.88 11.36 4.08
CA GLY A 73 16.04 12.80 4.32
C GLY A 73 14.99 13.68 3.64
N ASP A 74 15.40 14.75 2.96
CA ASP A 74 14.52 15.82 2.44
C ASP A 74 13.76 15.50 1.14
N ASP A 75 13.93 14.31 0.56
CA ASP A 75 13.18 13.92 -0.64
C ASP A 75 11.66 13.97 -0.40
N PRO A 76 10.88 14.65 -1.27
CA PRO A 76 9.43 14.64 -1.17
C PRO A 76 8.91 13.21 -1.24
N ALA A 77 8.20 12.78 -0.18
CA ALA A 77 7.64 11.44 -0.04
C ALA A 77 6.80 11.01 -1.27
N PHE A 78 6.20 11.97 -1.96
CA PHE A 78 5.40 11.75 -3.17
C PHE A 78 6.26 11.39 -4.38
N HIS A 79 7.39 12.06 -4.60
CA HIS A 79 8.26 11.81 -5.77
C HIS A 79 8.83 10.39 -5.75
N ARG A 80 9.34 9.95 -4.59
CA ARG A 80 9.84 8.58 -4.42
C ARG A 80 8.74 7.52 -4.54
N ALA A 81 7.54 7.84 -4.06
CA ALA A 81 6.40 6.96 -4.21
C ALA A 81 5.99 6.79 -5.66
N GLN A 82 6.04 7.88 -6.44
CA GLN A 82 5.78 7.86 -7.87
C GLN A 82 6.84 7.06 -8.62
N GLU A 83 8.13 7.31 -8.35
CA GLU A 83 9.23 6.55 -8.94
C GLU A 83 9.09 5.04 -8.67
N ALA A 84 8.79 4.66 -7.43
CA ALA A 84 8.54 3.25 -7.08
C ALA A 84 7.29 2.69 -7.76
N ALA A 85 6.23 3.49 -7.93
CA ALA A 85 5.02 3.10 -8.63
C ALA A 85 5.24 2.91 -10.14
N GLU A 86 6.07 3.75 -10.76
CA GLU A 86 6.45 3.66 -12.18
C GLU A 86 7.26 2.40 -12.45
N ARG A 87 8.21 2.05 -11.55
CA ARG A 87 9.01 0.82 -11.67
C ARG A 87 8.19 -0.46 -11.68
N ILE A 88 7.09 -0.50 -10.91
CA ILE A 88 6.21 -1.67 -10.86
C ILE A 88 5.04 -1.58 -11.83
N ALA A 89 4.88 -0.46 -12.55
CA ALA A 89 3.73 -0.23 -13.43
C ALA A 89 3.52 -1.35 -14.48
N PRO A 90 4.56 -1.97 -15.09
CA PRO A 90 4.38 -3.08 -16.02
C PRO A 90 3.67 -4.31 -15.41
N LEU A 91 3.70 -4.44 -14.09
CA LEU A 91 3.08 -5.55 -13.36
C LEU A 91 1.62 -5.28 -13.00
N LEU A 92 1.14 -4.05 -13.20
CA LEU A 92 -0.15 -3.59 -12.71
C LEU A 92 -1.16 -3.49 -13.85
N ALA A 93 -2.40 -3.85 -13.54
CA ALA A 93 -3.53 -3.51 -14.40
C ALA A 93 -3.69 -1.98 -14.53
N PRO A 94 -4.24 -1.46 -15.64
CA PRO A 94 -4.42 -0.02 -15.85
C PRO A 94 -5.24 0.68 -14.76
N HIS A 95 -6.15 -0.06 -14.11
CA HIS A 95 -7.03 0.43 -13.05
C HIS A 95 -6.59 -0.05 -11.66
N ALA A 96 -5.33 -0.46 -11.50
CA ALA A 96 -4.85 -1.00 -10.24
C ALA A 96 -4.84 0.06 -9.13
N VAL A 97 -5.36 -0.30 -7.96
CA VAL A 97 -5.29 0.55 -6.77
C VAL A 97 -3.86 0.54 -6.22
N ARG A 98 -3.26 1.72 -6.02
CA ARG A 98 -1.90 1.84 -5.48
C ARG A 98 -1.93 2.45 -4.09
N VAL A 99 -1.64 1.65 -3.07
CA VAL A 99 -1.50 2.08 -1.67
C VAL A 99 -0.03 2.31 -1.36
N VAL A 100 0.33 3.53 -1.01
CA VAL A 100 1.70 3.90 -0.67
C VAL A 100 1.85 4.14 0.83
N VAL A 101 2.88 3.55 1.40
CA VAL A 101 3.39 3.76 2.74
C VAL A 101 4.79 4.35 2.62
N THR A 102 5.02 5.51 3.22
CA THR A 102 6.36 6.10 3.34
C THR A 102 6.78 6.14 4.79
N VAL A 103 7.95 5.59 5.11
CA VAL A 103 8.51 5.55 6.47
C VAL A 103 9.78 6.41 6.50
N SER A 104 9.85 7.37 7.42
CA SER A 104 11.07 8.17 7.59
C SER A 104 12.28 7.29 7.95
N ARG A 105 13.46 7.59 7.39
CA ARG A 105 14.70 6.82 7.65
C ARG A 105 15.09 6.79 9.14
N VAL A 106 14.84 7.87 9.88
CA VAL A 106 15.16 7.93 11.32
C VAL A 106 14.19 7.14 12.20
N THR A 107 13.11 6.62 11.61
CA THR A 107 12.10 5.87 12.35
C THR A 107 12.53 4.43 12.51
N ARG A 108 12.84 3.99 13.73
CA ARG A 108 13.05 2.56 13.98
C ARG A 108 11.70 1.84 13.99
N LEU A 109 11.54 0.83 13.14
CA LEU A 109 10.39 -0.07 13.19
C LEU A 109 10.51 -0.91 14.46
N ALA A 110 9.86 -0.45 15.52
CA ALA A 110 9.67 -1.22 16.74
C ALA A 110 8.38 -2.06 16.61
N PRO A 111 8.24 -3.17 17.33
CA PRO A 111 7.08 -4.07 17.21
C PRO A 111 5.71 -3.37 17.35
N LYS A 112 5.63 -2.32 18.18
CA LYS A 112 4.41 -1.51 18.34
C LYS A 112 4.07 -0.71 17.08
N LEU A 113 5.09 -0.15 16.42
CA LEU A 113 4.93 0.61 15.19
C LEU A 113 4.55 -0.31 14.02
N GLU A 114 5.20 -1.48 13.92
CA GLU A 114 4.88 -2.50 12.91
C GLU A 114 3.43 -2.97 13.02
N ARG A 115 2.95 -3.26 14.24
CA ARG A 115 1.54 -3.62 14.48
C ARG A 115 0.57 -2.52 14.04
N THR A 116 0.94 -1.26 14.29
CA THR A 116 0.11 -0.11 13.93
C THR A 116 0.10 0.09 12.42
N LEU A 117 1.26 -0.03 11.77
CA LEU A 117 1.39 0.03 10.32
C LEU A 117 0.63 -1.11 9.63
N THR A 118 0.77 -2.35 10.14
CA THR A 118 0.00 -3.51 9.68
C THR A 118 -1.51 -3.23 9.74
N SER A 119 -1.98 -2.65 10.83
CA SER A 119 -3.41 -2.31 10.99
C SER A 119 -3.88 -1.25 10.00
N GLU A 120 -3.05 -0.25 9.70
CA GLU A 120 -3.37 0.76 8.69
C GLU A 120 -3.35 0.17 7.27
N VAL A 121 -2.37 -0.67 6.94
CA VAL A 121 -2.33 -1.37 5.64
C VAL A 121 -3.56 -2.26 5.47
N LEU A 122 -3.94 -3.03 6.50
CA LEU A 122 -5.18 -3.81 6.52
C LEU A 122 -6.42 -2.95 6.27
N HIS A 123 -6.50 -1.78 6.91
CA HIS A 123 -7.59 -0.85 6.69
C HIS A 123 -7.61 -0.32 5.24
N GLN A 124 -6.46 -0.01 4.66
CA GLN A 124 -6.36 0.42 3.26
C GLN A 124 -6.73 -0.69 2.28
N LEU A 125 -6.32 -1.93 2.53
CA LEU A 125 -6.71 -3.10 1.75
C LEU A 125 -8.22 -3.33 1.81
N GLY A 126 -8.78 -3.36 3.03
CA GLY A 126 -10.22 -3.50 3.22
C GLY A 126 -11.03 -2.38 2.58
N ALA A 127 -10.56 -1.13 2.66
CA ALA A 127 -11.22 0.00 1.99
C ALA A 127 -11.00 0.04 0.47
N ALA A 128 -10.10 -0.78 -0.10
CA ALA A 128 -9.96 -0.99 -1.54
C ALA A 128 -10.86 -2.15 -2.02
N ALA A 129 -11.08 -3.14 -1.15
CA ALA A 129 -11.96 -4.28 -1.39
C ALA A 129 -13.46 -3.98 -1.15
N ALA A 130 -13.78 -2.93 -0.38
CA ALA A 130 -15.15 -2.66 0.05
C ALA A 130 -16.07 -2.24 -1.12
N PRO A 131 -17.20 -2.93 -1.32
CA PRO A 131 -18.03 -2.70 -2.50
C PRO A 131 -18.78 -1.38 -2.55
N PHE A 132 -19.16 -0.82 -1.39
CA PHE A 132 -19.88 0.44 -1.32
C PHE A 132 -19.56 1.22 -0.02
N GLY A 133 -19.85 2.53 -0.02
CA GLY A 133 -19.50 3.47 1.05
C GLY A 133 -20.09 3.19 2.45
N LEU A 134 -21.00 2.22 2.58
CA LEU A 134 -21.58 1.77 3.86
C LEU A 134 -20.76 0.66 4.55
N GLU A 135 -19.96 -0.11 3.81
CA GLU A 135 -19.08 -1.17 4.34
C GLU A 135 -17.60 -0.75 4.41
N ARG A 136 -17.28 0.52 4.11
CA ARG A 136 -15.94 1.01 4.36
C ARG A 136 -15.63 0.81 5.85
N PRO A 137 -14.56 0.09 6.21
CA PRO A 137 -14.24 -0.16 7.61
C PRO A 137 -14.16 1.18 8.33
N PHE A 138 -15.07 1.43 9.27
CA PHE A 138 -15.08 2.68 10.01
C PHE A 138 -13.75 2.80 10.77
N ARG A 139 -13.09 3.96 10.64
CA ARG A 139 -11.88 4.24 11.42
C ARG A 139 -12.25 4.40 12.88
N ASN A 140 -12.16 3.31 13.66
CA ASN A 140 -12.38 3.37 15.09
C ASN A 140 -11.36 4.31 15.77
N LEU A 141 -11.70 4.83 16.96
CA LEU A 141 -10.87 5.81 17.68
C LEU A 141 -9.41 5.33 17.86
N ARG A 142 -9.23 4.03 18.09
CA ARG A 142 -7.92 3.39 18.21
C ARG A 142 -7.12 3.45 16.90
N MET A 143 -7.73 3.24 15.75
CA MET A 143 -7.10 3.41 14.43
C MET A 143 -6.77 4.88 14.15
N ARG A 144 -7.64 5.82 14.54
CA ARG A 144 -7.36 7.25 14.39
C ARG A 144 -6.15 7.69 15.22
N LEU A 145 -6.07 7.23 16.46
CA LEU A 145 -4.91 7.44 17.33
C LEU A 145 -3.66 6.72 16.80
N GLY A 146 -3.82 5.51 16.26
CA GLY A 146 -2.75 4.77 15.59
C GLY A 146 -2.18 5.52 14.39
N LEU A 147 -3.04 6.10 13.54
CA LEU A 147 -2.62 6.90 12.39
C LEU A 147 -1.93 8.20 12.84
N ALA A 148 -2.40 8.85 13.90
CA ALA A 148 -1.72 10.00 14.48
C ALA A 148 -0.32 9.62 15.02
N GLY A 149 -0.22 8.48 15.70
CA GLY A 149 1.05 7.92 16.15
C GLY A 149 2.01 7.57 15.00
N LEU A 150 1.49 6.99 13.92
CA LEU A 150 2.26 6.73 12.69
C LEU A 150 2.79 8.04 12.10
N ARG A 151 1.95 9.07 11.97
CA ARG A 151 2.35 10.38 11.46
C ARG A 151 3.41 11.05 12.35
N ALA A 152 3.23 11.00 13.67
CA ALA A 152 4.22 11.51 14.62
C ALA A 152 5.55 10.75 14.52
N ALA A 153 5.49 9.44 14.29
CA ALA A 153 6.63 8.59 14.00
C ALA A 153 7.13 8.70 12.55
N GLY A 154 6.74 9.72 11.78
CA GLY A 154 7.26 9.94 10.43
C GLY A 154 6.77 8.94 9.37
N VAL A 155 5.69 8.20 9.64
CA VAL A 155 5.03 7.30 8.69
C VAL A 155 3.84 8.01 8.04
N ARG A 156 3.76 7.97 6.72
CA ARG A 156 2.61 8.48 5.95
C ARG A 156 2.03 7.37 5.09
N VAL A 157 0.70 7.32 5.00
CA VAL A 157 -0.03 6.36 4.17
C VAL A 157 -1.01 7.13 3.31
N PHE A 158 -0.99 6.88 2.01
CA PHE A 158 -1.87 7.52 1.03
C PHE A 158 -2.10 6.59 -0.16
N ARG A 159 -3.11 6.91 -0.98
CA ARG A 159 -3.38 6.22 -2.23
C ARG A 159 -2.97 7.13 -3.38
N ILE A 160 -2.42 6.55 -4.43
CA ILE A 160 -2.18 7.22 -5.69
C ILE A 160 -3.19 6.65 -6.68
N THR A 161 -3.86 7.54 -7.40
CA THR A 161 -4.64 7.18 -8.59
C THR A 161 -3.84 7.63 -9.81
N ALA A 162 -3.84 6.80 -10.85
CA ALA A 162 -3.19 7.11 -12.12
C ALA A 162 -4.11 7.95 -13.00
#